data_AF-A0A7J5E851-F1
#
_entry.id   AF-A0A7J5E851-F1
#
_cell.length_a   1.000
_cell.length_b   1.000
_cell.length_c   1.000
_cell.angle_alpha   90.00
_cell.angle_beta   90.00
_cell.angle_gamma   90.00
#
_symmetry.space_group_name_H-M   'P 1'
#
loop_
_entity.id
_entity.type
_entity.pdbx_description
1 polymer ?
#
loop_
_entity_poly.entity_id
_entity_poly.type
_entity_poly.pdbx_seq_one_letter_code
_entity_poly.pdbx_strand_id
1 'polypeptide(L)'
;MKKYWIAFTTVIVLSFTVLSWFGVQIYQQAPPIPEKVVTAEGEIVFTKDDFQQGQNIWQAMGGMEIGSVWGHGSYVAPDWTADWLHREIIFVLDKWATEEYGSKFDNLSEKEKSILQTRAESIFRTNSYDKNSGIITIDPVRAEAIAELTKYYSKLFTEGKEEYAIQKHAQPDPEKLKKLCAFFFWSSWAASTNRPGDDATYTNNWPHEKLIS
;
A
#
# COMPACT_ATOMS: atom_id res chain seq x y z
N MET A 1 -20.79 28.42 -39.46
CA MET A 1 -19.91 28.90 -38.38
C MET A 1 -20.59 28.82 -37.01
N LYS A 2 -21.66 29.59 -36.71
CA LYS A 2 -22.31 29.61 -35.38
C LYS A 2 -22.70 28.24 -34.82
N LYS A 3 -23.31 27.36 -35.63
CA LYS A 3 -23.69 25.99 -35.21
C LYS A 3 -22.51 25.13 -34.73
N TYR A 4 -21.34 25.27 -35.34
CA TYR A 4 -20.15 24.50 -34.98
C TYR A 4 -19.51 25.03 -33.70
N TRP A 5 -19.51 26.35 -33.50
CA TRP A 5 -19.06 26.97 -32.25
C TRP A 5 -19.97 26.64 -31.07
N ILE A 6 -21.29 26.57 -31.29
CA ILE A 6 -22.23 26.10 -30.27
C ILE A 6 -21.94 24.64 -29.94
N ALA A 7 -21.84 23.75 -30.93
CA ALA A 7 -21.53 22.34 -30.70
C ALA A 7 -20.19 22.15 -29.97
N PHE A 8 -19.13 22.85 -30.38
CA PHE A 8 -17.82 22.84 -29.71
C PHE A 8 -17.92 23.30 -28.26
N THR A 9 -18.58 24.44 -28.02
CA THR A 9 -18.75 24.98 -26.67
C THR A 9 -19.54 24.01 -25.78
N THR A 10 -20.59 23.38 -26.32
CA THR A 10 -21.36 22.36 -25.60
C THR A 10 -20.49 21.17 -25.21
N VAL A 11 -19.65 20.65 -26.12
CA VAL A 11 -18.72 19.55 -25.80
C VAL A 11 -17.77 19.97 -24.69
N ILE A 12 -17.14 21.14 -24.79
CA ILE A 12 -16.22 21.65 -23.76
C ILE A 12 -16.94 21.76 -22.42
N VAL A 13 -18.08 22.44 -22.34
CA VAL A 13 -18.80 22.66 -21.08
C VAL A 13 -19.21 21.34 -20.44
N LEU A 14 -19.76 20.39 -21.22
CA LEU A 14 -20.17 19.09 -20.69
C LEU A 14 -18.96 18.26 -20.23
N SER A 15 -17.87 18.23 -20.99
CA SER A 15 -16.64 17.53 -20.62
C SER A 15 -16.03 18.08 -19.33
N PHE A 16 -15.91 19.41 -19.20
CA PHE A 16 -15.38 20.04 -17.98
C PHE A 16 -16.31 19.87 -16.77
N THR A 17 -17.63 19.83 -17.01
CA THR A 17 -18.61 19.54 -15.94
C THR A 17 -18.39 18.13 -15.38
N VAL A 18 -18.31 17.13 -16.26
CA VAL A 18 -18.06 15.74 -15.86
C VAL A 18 -16.70 15.61 -15.16
N LEU A 19 -15.64 16.21 -15.73
CA LEU A 19 -14.30 16.18 -15.14
C LEU A 19 -14.26 16.80 -13.74
N SER A 20 -14.90 17.97 -13.56
CA SER A 20 -14.93 18.66 -12.26
C SER A 20 -15.72 17.86 -11.23
N TRP A 21 -16.84 17.26 -11.63
CA TRP A 21 -17.65 16.44 -10.74
C TRP A 21 -16.88 15.21 -10.23
N PHE A 22 -16.20 14.48 -11.12
CA PHE A 22 -15.34 13.37 -10.71
C PHE A 22 -14.12 13.83 -9.90
N GLY A 23 -13.56 15.01 -10.18
CA GLY A 23 -12.50 15.61 -9.35
C GLY A 23 -12.91 15.80 -7.89
N VAL A 24 -14.14 16.29 -7.64
CA VAL A 24 -14.70 16.41 -6.28
C VAL A 24 -14.87 15.04 -5.63
N GLN A 25 -15.37 14.04 -6.37
CA GLN A 25 -15.53 12.68 -5.85
C GLN A 25 -14.19 12.05 -5.47
N ILE A 26 -13.16 12.20 -6.30
CA ILE A 26 -11.79 11.71 -6.00
C ILE A 26 -11.29 12.34 -4.70
N TYR A 27 -11.47 13.65 -4.51
CA TYR A 27 -11.03 14.33 -3.29
C TYR A 27 -11.74 13.81 -2.03
N GLN A 28 -13.05 13.53 -2.12
CA GLN A 28 -13.84 13.06 -0.98
C GLN A 28 -13.64 11.57 -0.66
N GLN A 29 -13.31 10.76 -1.67
CA GLN A 29 -13.23 9.30 -1.57
C GLN A 29 -11.78 8.77 -1.57
N ALA A 30 -10.77 9.66 -1.62
CA ALA A 30 -9.37 9.27 -1.54
C ALA A 30 -9.08 8.49 -0.23
N PRO A 31 -8.14 7.52 -0.28
CA PRO A 31 -7.69 6.86 0.93
C PRO A 31 -7.13 7.90 1.93
N PRO A 32 -7.60 7.89 3.19
CA PRO A 32 -7.12 8.86 4.18
C PRO A 32 -5.64 8.58 4.53
N ILE A 33 -4.90 9.65 4.81
CA ILE A 33 -3.61 9.54 5.49
C ILE A 33 -3.91 9.58 7.00
N PRO A 34 -3.68 8.50 7.75
CA PRO A 34 -4.00 8.44 9.17
C PRO A 34 -3.08 9.33 10.00
N GLU A 35 -3.55 9.74 11.17
CA GLU A 35 -2.74 10.44 12.18
C GLU A 35 -1.67 9.52 12.76
N LYS A 36 -2.01 8.24 12.96
CA LYS A 36 -1.08 7.18 13.36
C LYS A 36 -1.63 5.78 13.06
N VAL A 37 -0.71 4.82 12.97
CA VAL A 37 -0.99 3.39 12.94
C VAL A 37 -0.54 2.80 14.27
N VAL A 38 -1.40 2.03 14.91
CA VAL A 38 -1.13 1.42 16.21
C VAL A 38 -1.43 -0.07 16.21
N THR A 39 -0.79 -0.83 17.10
CA THR A 39 -1.20 -2.20 17.41
C THR A 39 -2.43 -2.23 18.31
N ALA A 40 -3.04 -3.40 18.50
CA ALA A 40 -4.15 -3.59 19.44
C ALA A 40 -3.79 -3.21 20.89
N GLU A 41 -2.51 -3.34 21.26
CA GLU A 41 -1.95 -2.99 22.57
C GLU A 41 -1.64 -1.49 22.70
N GLY A 42 -1.78 -0.72 21.61
CA GLY A 42 -1.57 0.73 21.58
C GLY A 42 -0.12 1.14 21.26
N GLU A 43 0.74 0.23 20.83
CA GLU A 43 2.08 0.57 20.36
C GLU A 43 1.99 1.36 19.05
N ILE A 44 2.70 2.49 18.94
CA ILE A 44 2.72 3.31 17.72
C ILE A 44 3.71 2.72 16.73
N VAL A 45 3.22 2.36 15.54
CA VAL A 45 4.02 1.80 14.44
C VAL A 45 4.51 2.92 13.51
N PHE A 46 3.59 3.78 13.07
CA PHE A 46 3.85 4.94 12.22
C PHE A 46 2.99 6.13 12.59
N THR A 47 3.46 7.33 12.26
CA THR A 47 2.75 8.60 12.43
C THR A 47 2.47 9.24 11.07
N LYS A 48 1.57 10.22 11.05
CA LYS A 48 1.30 11.05 9.87
C LYS A 48 2.55 11.64 9.23
N ASP A 49 3.46 12.12 10.09
CA ASP A 49 4.73 12.71 9.67
C ASP A 49 5.60 11.68 8.94
N ASP A 50 5.61 10.42 9.41
CA ASP A 50 6.36 9.35 8.75
C ASP A 50 5.86 9.10 7.32
N PHE A 51 4.53 9.10 7.09
CA PHE A 51 3.95 8.92 5.75
C PHE A 51 4.31 10.07 4.81
N GLN A 52 4.17 11.31 5.28
CA GLN A 52 4.41 12.50 4.47
C GLN A 52 5.90 12.66 4.15
N GLN A 53 6.77 12.46 5.14
CA GLN A 53 8.22 12.49 4.90
C GLN A 53 8.66 11.31 4.04
N GLY A 54 8.08 10.13 4.23
CA GLY A 54 8.32 8.96 3.39
C GLY A 54 8.04 9.22 1.92
N GLN A 55 6.91 9.86 1.61
CA GLN A 55 6.57 10.28 0.25
C GLN A 55 7.60 11.27 -0.32
N ASN A 56 8.02 12.26 0.47
CA ASN A 56 9.04 13.23 0.05
C ASN A 56 10.40 12.56 -0.21
N ILE A 57 10.78 11.57 0.61
CA ILE A 57 12.01 10.79 0.46
C ILE A 57 11.93 9.96 -0.83
N TRP A 58 10.81 9.29 -1.08
CA TRP A 58 10.58 8.55 -2.33
C TRP A 58 10.74 9.45 -3.55
N GLN A 59 10.12 10.64 -3.54
CA GLN A 59 10.26 11.63 -4.61
C GLN A 59 11.71 12.08 -4.80
N ALA A 60 12.43 12.37 -3.71
CA ALA A 60 13.83 12.79 -3.75
C ALA A 60 14.78 11.71 -4.26
N MET A 61 14.44 10.43 -4.08
CA MET A 61 15.21 9.29 -4.60
C MET A 61 14.95 9.02 -6.09
N GLY A 62 14.04 9.76 -6.74
CA GLY A 62 13.68 9.62 -8.15
C GLY A 62 12.20 9.27 -8.37
N GLY A 63 11.46 8.97 -7.31
CA GLY A 63 10.02 8.71 -7.37
C GLY A 63 9.65 7.59 -8.33
N MET A 64 8.88 7.94 -9.35
CA MET A 64 8.42 7.03 -10.41
C MET A 64 9.53 6.56 -11.36
N GLU A 65 10.74 7.11 -11.28
CA GLU A 65 11.86 6.64 -12.09
C GLU A 65 12.55 5.40 -11.48
N ILE A 66 12.32 5.12 -10.20
CA ILE A 66 12.93 4.01 -9.46
C ILE A 66 11.90 2.93 -9.07
N GLY A 67 11.03 2.57 -10.01
CA GLY A 67 9.92 1.63 -9.83
C GLY A 67 8.57 2.33 -9.94
N SER A 68 7.50 1.64 -9.54
CA SER A 68 6.15 2.20 -9.55
C SER A 68 5.47 2.19 -8.18
N VAL A 69 4.48 3.05 -8.02
CA VAL A 69 3.52 3.06 -6.91
C VAL A 69 2.14 3.15 -7.51
N TRP A 70 1.21 2.29 -7.09
CA TRP A 70 -0.14 2.21 -7.68
C TRP A 70 -0.12 2.04 -9.20
N GLY A 71 0.82 1.26 -9.73
CA GLY A 71 0.95 0.95 -11.15
C GLY A 71 1.52 2.06 -12.02
N HIS A 72 1.86 3.22 -11.45
CA HIS A 72 2.44 4.34 -12.17
C HIS A 72 3.93 4.47 -11.84
N GLY A 73 4.78 4.32 -12.85
CA GLY A 73 6.23 4.51 -12.75
C GLY A 73 7.01 3.68 -13.75
N SER A 74 8.27 3.41 -13.43
CA SER A 74 9.19 2.63 -14.26
C SER A 74 9.06 1.13 -13.99
N TYR A 75 9.60 0.31 -14.90
CA TYR A 75 9.31 -1.14 -14.97
C TYR A 75 10.51 -2.04 -14.70
N VAL A 76 11.66 -1.49 -14.28
CA VAL A 76 12.85 -2.29 -13.95
C VAL A 76 12.80 -2.73 -12.48
N ALA A 77 12.64 -1.76 -11.58
CA ALA A 77 12.29 -2.03 -10.19
C ALA A 77 10.80 -2.45 -10.09
N PRO A 78 10.41 -3.16 -9.03
CA PRO A 78 9.04 -3.60 -8.86
C PRO A 78 8.07 -2.43 -8.60
N ASP A 79 6.77 -2.73 -8.60
CA ASP A 79 5.80 -1.85 -7.95
C ASP A 79 5.91 -2.00 -6.43
N TRP A 80 6.27 -0.91 -5.75
CA TRP A 80 6.50 -0.92 -4.30
C TRP A 80 5.23 -1.17 -3.49
N THR A 81 4.05 -0.84 -4.04
CA THR A 81 2.78 -1.14 -3.38
C THR A 81 2.49 -2.64 -3.43
N ALA A 82 2.64 -3.23 -4.62
CA ALA A 82 2.38 -4.66 -4.81
C ALA A 82 3.44 -5.54 -4.13
N ASP A 83 4.73 -5.19 -4.24
CA ASP A 83 5.82 -5.94 -3.59
C ASP A 83 5.73 -5.86 -2.06
N TRP A 84 5.39 -4.68 -1.50
CA TRP A 84 5.12 -4.58 -0.06
C TRP A 84 3.95 -5.47 0.35
N LEU A 85 2.80 -5.32 -0.32
CA LEU A 85 1.58 -6.05 0.02
C LEU A 85 1.83 -7.56 0.01
N HIS A 86 2.42 -8.08 -1.07
CA HIS A 86 2.69 -9.50 -1.21
C HIS A 86 3.61 -10.04 -0.11
N ARG A 87 4.72 -9.33 0.17
CA ARG A 87 5.67 -9.76 1.20
C ARG A 87 5.06 -9.70 2.60
N GLU A 88 4.23 -8.71 2.89
CA GLU A 88 3.54 -8.57 4.18
C GLU A 88 2.60 -9.76 4.39
N ILE A 89 1.80 -10.12 3.38
CA ILE A 89 0.88 -11.26 3.44
C ILE A 89 1.67 -12.57 3.60
N ILE A 90 2.72 -12.79 2.80
CA ILE A 90 3.53 -14.01 2.88
C ILE A 90 4.17 -14.14 4.26
N PHE A 91 4.68 -13.06 4.84
CA PHE A 91 5.22 -13.08 6.19
C PHE A 91 4.17 -13.55 7.20
N VAL A 92 2.97 -12.97 7.15
CA VAL A 92 1.86 -13.32 8.05
C VAL A 92 1.46 -14.79 7.88
N LEU A 93 1.33 -15.25 6.63
CA LEU A 93 0.95 -16.63 6.32
C LEU A 93 2.02 -17.64 6.78
N ASP A 94 3.31 -17.38 6.51
CA ASP A 94 4.41 -18.25 6.95
C ASP A 94 4.52 -18.30 8.48
N LYS A 95 4.27 -17.17 9.15
CA LYS A 95 4.26 -17.11 10.61
C LYS A 95 3.15 -17.99 11.18
N TRP A 96 1.90 -17.82 10.73
CA TRP A 96 0.80 -18.68 11.19
C TRP A 96 1.00 -20.14 10.81
N ALA A 97 1.51 -20.43 9.61
CA ALA A 97 1.81 -21.79 9.17
C ALA A 97 2.82 -22.48 10.10
N THR A 98 3.86 -21.75 10.52
CA THR A 98 4.87 -22.27 11.44
C THR A 98 4.30 -22.49 12.83
N GLU A 99 3.50 -21.55 13.35
CA GLU A 99 2.91 -21.63 14.69
C GLU A 99 1.85 -22.73 14.81
N GLU A 100 1.01 -22.92 13.79
CA GLU A 100 -0.12 -23.83 13.83
C GLU A 100 0.19 -25.23 13.29
N TYR A 101 1.08 -25.34 12.30
CA TYR A 101 1.37 -26.59 11.58
C TYR A 101 2.85 -26.99 11.59
N GLY A 102 3.74 -26.17 12.14
CA GLY A 102 5.17 -26.46 12.19
C GLY A 102 5.86 -26.53 10.81
N SER A 103 5.27 -25.91 9.79
CA SER A 103 5.76 -25.94 8.40
C SER A 103 5.59 -24.57 7.73
N LYS A 104 6.29 -24.36 6.60
CA LYS A 104 6.09 -23.16 5.77
C LYS A 104 4.75 -23.21 5.06
N PHE A 105 4.18 -22.03 4.78
CA PHE A 105 2.88 -21.92 4.12
C PHE A 105 2.83 -22.70 2.79
N ASP A 106 3.89 -22.62 1.98
CA ASP A 106 3.98 -23.29 0.68
C ASP A 106 3.87 -24.82 0.76
N ASN A 107 4.27 -25.41 1.90
CA ASN A 107 4.30 -26.85 2.12
C ASN A 107 3.00 -27.41 2.72
N LEU A 108 2.05 -26.54 3.08
CA LEU A 108 0.77 -26.96 3.65
C LEU A 108 -0.14 -27.56 2.58
N SER A 109 -1.11 -28.36 3.02
CA SER A 109 -2.19 -28.82 2.15
C SER A 109 -3.09 -27.67 1.71
N GLU A 110 -3.78 -27.81 0.57
CA GLU A 110 -4.69 -26.77 0.05
C GLU A 110 -5.78 -26.38 1.06
N LYS A 111 -6.23 -27.33 1.89
CA LYS A 111 -7.20 -27.06 2.95
C LYS A 111 -6.62 -26.13 4.02
N GLU A 112 -5.40 -26.41 4.49
CA GLU A 112 -4.73 -25.59 5.51
C GLU A 112 -4.38 -24.21 4.95
N LYS A 113 -3.91 -24.14 3.69
CA LYS A 113 -3.67 -22.87 2.99
C LYS A 113 -4.92 -22.00 2.92
N SER A 114 -6.06 -22.60 2.53
CA SER A 114 -7.33 -21.89 2.42
C SER A 114 -7.78 -21.30 3.77
N ILE A 115 -7.59 -22.02 4.89
CA ILE A 115 -7.93 -21.52 6.22
C ILE A 115 -7.10 -20.26 6.55
N LEU A 116 -5.78 -20.31 6.32
CA LEU A 116 -4.89 -19.18 6.61
C LEU A 116 -5.13 -18.00 5.67
N GLN A 117 -5.42 -18.25 4.39
CA GLN A 117 -5.75 -17.21 3.41
C GLN A 117 -7.05 -16.49 3.75
N THR A 118 -8.13 -17.20 4.12
CA THR A 118 -9.38 -16.56 4.57
C THR A 118 -9.17 -15.70 5.81
N ARG A 119 -8.29 -16.13 6.74
CA ARG A 119 -7.91 -15.32 7.90
C ARG A 119 -7.11 -14.08 7.49
N ALA A 120 -6.16 -14.22 6.57
CA ALA A 120 -5.37 -13.09 6.04
C ALA A 120 -6.29 -12.08 5.35
N GLU A 121 -7.18 -12.55 4.48
CA GLU A 121 -8.18 -11.74 3.80
C GLU A 121 -8.97 -10.89 4.80
N SER A 122 -9.45 -11.49 5.89
CA SER A 122 -10.18 -10.77 6.94
C SER A 122 -9.37 -9.62 7.54
N ILE A 123 -8.10 -9.80 7.89
CA ILE A 123 -7.30 -8.76 8.56
C ILE A 123 -6.71 -7.70 7.59
N PHE A 124 -6.54 -8.04 6.31
CA PHE A 124 -6.04 -7.09 5.30
C PHE A 124 -7.16 -6.26 4.66
N ARG A 125 -8.32 -6.89 4.40
CA ARG A 125 -9.46 -6.22 3.76
C ARG A 125 -10.32 -5.42 4.73
N THR A 126 -10.37 -5.79 6.00
CA THR A 126 -11.17 -5.05 6.99
C THR A 126 -10.63 -3.65 7.21
N ASN A 127 -11.51 -2.65 7.10
CA ASN A 127 -11.16 -1.27 7.37
C ASN A 127 -11.19 -0.93 8.86
N SER A 128 -10.01 -0.83 9.47
CA SER A 128 -9.83 -0.45 10.87
C SER A 128 -9.55 1.04 11.08
N TYR A 129 -9.70 1.88 10.06
CA TYR A 129 -9.55 3.33 10.17
C TYR A 129 -10.74 3.95 10.90
N ASP A 130 -10.49 4.55 12.06
CA ASP A 130 -11.48 5.33 12.79
C ASP A 130 -11.45 6.79 12.33
N LYS A 131 -12.56 7.26 11.73
CA LYS A 131 -12.67 8.62 11.19
C LYS A 131 -12.62 9.74 12.23
N ASN A 132 -12.96 9.45 13.49
CA ASN A 132 -13.02 10.47 14.54
C ASN A 132 -11.64 10.76 15.14
N SER A 133 -10.84 9.71 15.31
CA SER A 133 -9.49 9.76 15.87
C SER A 133 -8.39 9.81 14.82
N GLY A 134 -8.68 9.41 13.58
CA GLY A 134 -7.70 9.31 12.50
C GLY A 134 -6.74 8.14 12.66
N ILE A 135 -7.08 7.12 13.45
CA ILE A 135 -6.18 6.01 13.80
C ILE A 135 -6.53 4.77 12.97
N ILE A 136 -5.50 4.07 12.49
CA ILE A 136 -5.61 2.69 11.99
C ILE A 136 -5.09 1.75 13.08
N THR A 137 -5.87 0.74 13.43
CA THR A 137 -5.42 -0.33 14.34
C THR A 137 -5.09 -1.57 13.51
N ILE A 138 -3.89 -2.13 13.68
CA ILE A 138 -3.45 -3.35 12.99
C ILE A 138 -3.24 -4.51 13.96
N ASP A 139 -3.38 -5.72 13.44
CA ASP A 139 -3.01 -6.94 14.18
C ASP A 139 -1.52 -6.95 14.54
N PRO A 140 -1.14 -7.48 15.72
CA PRO A 140 0.26 -7.58 16.14
C PRO A 140 1.16 -8.30 15.12
N VAL A 141 0.63 -9.34 14.46
CA VAL A 141 1.37 -10.08 13.42
C VAL A 141 1.76 -9.19 12.23
N ARG A 142 0.92 -8.20 11.89
CA ARG A 142 1.23 -7.23 10.82
C ARG A 142 2.29 -6.23 11.28
N ALA A 143 2.29 -5.83 12.55
CA ALA A 143 3.34 -4.97 13.09
C ALA A 143 4.73 -5.66 13.02
N GLU A 144 4.78 -6.97 13.31
CA GLU A 144 5.99 -7.77 13.11
C GLU A 144 6.40 -7.87 11.65
N ALA A 145 5.44 -8.09 10.74
CA ALA A 145 5.69 -8.08 9.30
C ALA A 145 6.30 -6.75 8.85
N ILE A 146 5.72 -5.62 9.28
CA ILE A 146 6.23 -4.27 8.98
C ILE A 146 7.66 -4.10 9.47
N ALA A 147 7.98 -4.58 10.67
CA ALA A 147 9.35 -4.49 11.21
C ALA A 147 10.35 -5.28 10.35
N GLU A 148 9.99 -6.49 9.91
CA GLU A 148 10.85 -7.31 9.04
C GLU A 148 10.98 -6.73 7.63
N LEU A 149 9.89 -6.20 7.06
CA LEU A 149 9.95 -5.51 5.77
C LEU A 149 10.77 -4.23 5.84
N THR A 150 10.68 -3.49 6.95
CA THR A 150 11.52 -2.29 7.15
C THR A 150 13.00 -2.65 7.10
N LYS A 151 13.41 -3.78 7.70
CA LYS A 151 14.80 -4.28 7.57
C LYS A 151 15.14 -4.64 6.13
N TYR A 152 14.25 -5.34 5.44
CA TYR A 152 14.44 -5.74 4.04
C TYR A 152 14.65 -4.54 3.11
N TYR A 153 13.73 -3.57 3.13
CA TYR A 153 13.81 -2.40 2.27
C TYR A 153 14.95 -1.47 2.67
N SER A 154 15.25 -1.33 3.96
CA SER A 154 16.42 -0.58 4.41
C SER A 154 17.71 -1.16 3.84
N LYS A 155 17.84 -2.49 3.88
CA LYS A 155 18.97 -3.19 3.25
C LYS A 155 18.99 -2.99 1.74
N LEU A 156 17.84 -3.13 1.07
CA LEU A 156 17.71 -2.97 -0.38
C LEU A 156 18.23 -1.61 -0.87
N PHE A 157 17.82 -0.51 -0.23
CA PHE A 157 18.21 0.84 -0.64
C PHE A 157 19.58 1.28 -0.11
N THR A 158 20.11 0.59 0.90
CA THR A 158 21.48 0.82 1.39
C THR A 158 22.51 0.07 0.57
N GLU A 159 22.29 -1.23 0.32
CA GLU A 159 23.24 -2.11 -0.39
C GLU A 159 23.06 -2.06 -1.91
N GLY A 160 21.93 -1.54 -2.38
CA GLY A 160 21.54 -1.56 -3.79
C GLY A 160 21.05 -2.94 -4.24
N LYS A 161 20.53 -2.98 -5.47
CA LYS A 161 20.12 -4.22 -6.13
C LYS A 161 20.22 -4.05 -7.64
N GLU A 162 21.16 -4.78 -8.24
CA GLU A 162 21.50 -4.67 -9.66
C GLU A 162 20.30 -5.04 -10.54
N GLU A 163 19.55 -6.07 -10.17
CA GLU A 163 18.37 -6.51 -10.92
C GLU A 163 17.25 -5.47 -10.94
N TYR A 164 17.23 -4.55 -9.97
CA TYR A 164 16.28 -3.43 -9.91
C TYR A 164 16.90 -2.12 -10.39
N ALA A 165 18.14 -2.14 -10.89
CA ALA A 165 18.94 -0.96 -11.23
C ALA A 165 19.04 0.06 -10.08
N ILE A 166 18.99 -0.41 -8.83
CA ILE A 166 19.17 0.42 -7.64
C ILE A 166 20.64 0.43 -7.28
N GLN A 167 21.27 1.60 -7.36
CA GLN A 167 22.66 1.78 -6.95
C GLN A 167 22.86 1.59 -5.45
N LYS A 168 24.08 1.20 -5.06
CA LYS A 168 24.46 1.18 -3.64
C LYS A 168 24.31 2.57 -3.05
N HIS A 169 23.89 2.64 -1.78
CA HIS A 169 23.68 3.89 -1.06
C HIS A 169 22.67 4.85 -1.74
N ALA A 170 21.67 4.31 -2.46
CA ALA A 170 20.56 5.11 -2.98
C ALA A 170 19.86 5.91 -1.87
N GLN A 171 19.78 5.34 -0.66
CA GLN A 171 19.49 6.07 0.58
C GLN A 171 20.20 5.39 1.76
N PRO A 172 21.23 6.00 2.35
CA PRO A 172 21.98 5.40 3.45
C PRO A 172 21.43 5.75 4.85
N ASP A 173 20.51 6.72 4.96
CA ASP A 173 19.98 7.17 6.25
C ASP A 173 18.86 6.22 6.74
N PRO A 174 19.08 5.49 7.85
CA PRO A 174 18.12 4.52 8.36
C PRO A 174 16.80 5.14 8.81
N GLU A 175 16.82 6.39 9.30
CA GLU A 175 15.58 7.08 9.73
C GLU A 175 14.73 7.46 8.51
N LYS A 176 15.38 7.86 7.41
CA LYS A 176 14.68 8.11 6.14
C LYS A 176 14.11 6.83 5.55
N LEU A 177 14.83 5.71 5.66
CA LEU A 177 14.36 4.42 5.16
C LEU A 177 13.15 3.92 5.94
N LYS A 178 13.12 4.09 7.27
CA LYS A 178 11.92 3.79 8.07
C LYS A 178 10.70 4.59 7.61
N LYS A 179 10.87 5.87 7.31
CA LYS A 179 9.80 6.74 6.79
C LYS A 179 9.38 6.35 5.37
N LEU A 180 10.33 6.00 4.51
CA LEU A 180 10.04 5.46 3.18
C LEU A 180 9.17 4.20 3.27
N CYS A 181 9.48 3.29 4.20
CA CYS A 181 8.66 2.10 4.47
C CYS A 181 7.27 2.45 4.99
N ALA A 182 7.12 3.52 5.80
CA ALA A 182 5.80 4.00 6.19
C ALA A 182 4.95 4.37 4.96
N PHE A 183 5.52 5.07 3.99
CA PHE A 183 4.83 5.42 2.74
C PHE A 183 4.42 4.19 1.92
N PHE A 184 5.32 3.19 1.77
CA PHE A 184 5.00 1.94 1.07
C PHE A 184 3.94 1.10 1.81
N PHE A 185 3.99 1.07 3.14
CA PHE A 185 2.93 0.47 3.94
C PHE A 185 1.58 1.19 3.73
N TRP A 186 1.55 2.51 3.74
CA TRP A 186 0.30 3.24 3.53
C TRP A 186 -0.28 3.00 2.13
N SER A 187 0.56 2.96 1.10
CA SER A 187 0.10 2.68 -0.26
C SER A 187 -0.44 1.26 -0.39
N SER A 188 0.14 0.27 0.30
CA SER A 188 -0.31 -1.13 0.33
C SER A 188 -1.57 -1.32 1.19
N TRP A 189 -1.70 -0.60 2.29
CA TRP A 189 -2.92 -0.56 3.11
C TRP A 189 -4.09 -0.02 2.29
N ALA A 190 -3.92 1.11 1.61
CA ALA A 190 -4.95 1.66 0.73
C ALA A 190 -5.35 0.66 -0.37
N ALA A 191 -4.38 -0.10 -0.89
CA ALA A 191 -4.61 -1.06 -1.95
C ALA A 191 -5.32 -2.34 -1.50
N SER A 192 -5.17 -2.73 -0.23
CA SER A 192 -5.72 -3.98 0.31
C SER A 192 -6.96 -3.81 1.18
N THR A 193 -7.24 -2.61 1.69
CA THR A 193 -8.35 -2.35 2.61
C THR A 193 -9.61 -1.84 1.89
N ASN A 194 -10.75 -2.45 2.20
CA ASN A 194 -12.07 -2.08 1.68
C ASN A 194 -12.46 -0.64 2.04
N ARG A 195 -13.19 0.05 1.15
CA ARG A 195 -13.79 1.35 1.50
C ARG A 195 -14.90 1.15 2.54
N PRO A 196 -15.20 2.17 3.36
CA PRO A 196 -16.32 2.09 4.29
C PRO A 196 -17.65 1.83 3.56
N GLY A 197 -18.27 0.68 3.82
CA GLY A 197 -19.55 0.30 3.21
C GLY A 197 -19.45 -0.24 1.77
N ASP A 198 -18.26 -0.65 1.32
CA ASP A 198 -17.99 -1.23 0.00
C ASP A 198 -17.21 -2.55 0.15
N ASP A 199 -17.33 -3.43 -0.84
CA ASP A 199 -16.55 -4.67 -0.92
C ASP A 199 -15.24 -4.47 -1.69
N ALA A 200 -15.10 -3.34 -2.39
CA ALA A 200 -13.88 -2.96 -3.10
C ALA A 200 -12.90 -2.17 -2.22
N THR A 201 -11.60 -2.37 -2.46
CA THR A 201 -10.53 -1.57 -1.83
C THR A 201 -10.49 -0.13 -2.35
N TYR A 202 -9.74 0.77 -1.68
CA TYR A 202 -9.65 2.17 -2.14
C TYR A 202 -9.14 2.30 -3.58
N THR A 203 -8.35 1.33 -4.04
CA THR A 203 -7.79 1.23 -5.40
C THR A 203 -8.60 0.34 -6.35
N ASN A 204 -9.86 -0.01 -6.00
CA ASN A 204 -10.73 -0.91 -6.77
C ASN A 204 -10.14 -2.32 -6.98
N ASN A 205 -9.66 -2.94 -5.89
CA ASN A 205 -9.08 -4.29 -5.89
C ASN A 205 -7.81 -4.44 -6.75
N TRP A 206 -7.12 -3.32 -7.02
CA TRP A 206 -5.75 -3.34 -7.49
C TRP A 206 -4.79 -3.34 -6.28
N PRO A 207 -3.68 -4.09 -6.28
CA PRO A 207 -3.22 -4.99 -7.33
C PRO A 207 -3.93 -6.35 -7.26
N HIS A 208 -3.78 -7.15 -8.32
CA HIS A 208 -4.23 -8.53 -8.29
C HIS A 208 -3.35 -9.35 -7.32
N GLU A 209 -3.92 -9.72 -6.17
CA GLU A 209 -3.26 -10.48 -5.11
C GLU A 209 -4.17 -11.63 -4.65
N LYS A 210 -3.85 -12.86 -5.09
CA LYS A 210 -4.70 -14.04 -4.89
C LYS A 210 -4.82 -14.49 -3.44
N LEU A 211 -3.89 -14.06 -2.59
CA LEU A 211 -3.83 -14.48 -1.19
C LEU A 211 -4.92 -13.82 -0.33
N ILE A 212 -5.53 -12.73 -0.83
CA ILE A 212 -6.55 -11.93 -0.12
C ILE A 212 -7.68 -11.46 -1.07
N SER A 213 -8.02 -12.28 -2.07
CA SER A 213 -9.02 -11.98 -3.11
C SER A 213 -10.09 -13.05 -3.27
#